data_AF-A0A765FXI8-F1
#
_entry.id   AF-A0A765FXI8-F1
#
_cell.length_a   1.000
_cell.length_b   1.000
_cell.length_c   1.000
_cell.angle_alpha   90.00
_cell.angle_beta   90.00
_cell.angle_gamma   90.00
#
_symmetry.space_group_name_H-M   'P 1'
#
loop_
_entity.id
_entity.type
_entity.pdbx_description
1 polymer ?
#
loop_
_entity_poly.entity_id
_entity_poly.type
_entity_poly.pdbx_seq_one_letter_code
_entity_poly.pdbx_strand_id
1 'polypeptide(L)'
;MPIISGTLKDGAGQPIAGCTIQLKALNTTSAVIRTTTARVGVTAGVYRIEAQPARYEVTLAVEDYPPQKVGAIDIYADSPDGTLNDFLTATKAEYLTPDVMNQFKLLAQQSREAAEAADVASRGISAIKDAAEKAASNAALSENNASASARAARTQRNYRK
;
A
#
# COMPACT_ATOMS: atom_id res chain seq x y z
N MET A 1 -10.27 18.01 11.26
CA MET A 1 -9.15 18.91 10.92
C MET A 1 -8.03 18.57 11.88
N PRO A 2 -6.84 18.22 11.40
CA PRO A 2 -5.74 17.85 12.27
C PRO A 2 -5.33 19.03 13.16
N ILE A 3 -5.00 18.71 14.41
CA ILE A 3 -4.57 19.67 15.41
C ILE A 3 -3.07 19.53 15.60
N ILE A 4 -2.34 20.60 15.27
CA ILE A 4 -0.92 20.71 15.58
C ILE A 4 -0.80 21.37 16.95
N SER A 5 -0.38 20.61 17.95
CA SER A 5 -0.26 21.13 19.31
C SER A 5 0.92 20.54 20.05
N GLY A 6 1.48 21.31 20.98
CA GLY A 6 2.62 20.88 21.76
C GLY A 6 3.34 22.06 22.40
N THR A 7 4.55 21.79 22.88
CA THR A 7 5.44 22.80 23.44
C THR A 7 6.60 23.00 22.48
N LEU A 8 6.84 24.24 22.05
CA LEU A 8 7.98 24.59 21.21
C LEU A 8 9.23 24.56 22.09
N LYS A 9 10.22 23.76 21.69
CA LYS A 9 11.48 23.61 22.42
C LYS A 9 12.66 24.04 21.55
N ASP A 10 13.69 24.60 22.17
CA ASP A 10 14.96 24.90 21.51
C ASP A 10 15.84 23.65 21.36
N GLY A 11 17.02 23.82 20.75
CA GLY A 11 18.01 22.74 20.60
C GLY A 11 18.58 22.19 21.92
N ALA A 12 18.33 22.86 23.05
CA ALA A 12 18.66 22.42 24.39
C ALA A 12 17.47 21.75 25.11
N GLY A 13 16.31 21.66 24.45
CA GLY A 13 15.08 21.09 25.01
C GLY A 13 14.30 22.03 25.93
N GLN A 14 14.69 23.31 26.04
CA GLN A 14 14.02 24.32 26.85
C GLN A 14 12.82 24.91 26.10
N PRO A 15 11.69 25.17 26.78
CA PRO A 15 10.52 25.75 26.15
C PRO A 15 10.81 27.18 25.68
N ILE A 16 10.50 27.48 24.41
CA ILE A 16 10.63 28.82 23.85
C ILE A 16 9.33 29.59 24.10
N ALA A 17 9.40 30.57 25.00
CA ALA A 17 8.35 31.56 25.23
C ALA A 17 8.34 32.65 24.14
N GLY A 18 7.18 33.25 23.89
CA GLY A 18 7.09 34.45 23.02
C GLY A 18 7.37 34.21 21.54
N CYS A 19 7.33 32.95 21.07
CA CYS A 19 7.48 32.63 19.66
C CYS A 19 6.13 32.77 18.91
N THR A 20 6.18 33.14 17.63
CA THR A 20 5.06 33.08 16.70
C THR A 20 5.35 32.04 15.62
N ILE A 21 4.45 31.07 15.47
CA ILE A 21 4.49 30.07 14.42
C ILE A 21 3.63 30.56 13.27
N GLN A 22 4.23 30.76 12.11
CA GLN A 22 3.55 31.13 10.88
C GLN A 22 3.50 29.93 9.93
N LEU A 23 2.29 29.56 9.52
CA LEU A 23 2.05 28.54 8.49
C LEU A 23 1.54 29.23 7.23
N LYS A 24 2.32 29.18 6.15
CA LYS A 24 1.95 29.76 4.85
C LYS A 24 1.64 28.66 3.85
N ALA A 25 0.40 28.58 3.39
CA ALA A 25 0.01 27.58 2.39
C ALA A 25 0.75 27.80 1.06
N LEU A 26 1.31 26.73 0.48
CA LEU A 26 2.07 26.75 -0.78
C LEU A 26 1.23 26.34 -2.01
N ASN A 27 0.16 25.57 -1.82
CA ASN A 27 -0.60 24.95 -2.91
C ASN A 27 -1.86 25.72 -3.34
N THR A 28 -2.02 26.97 -2.93
CA THR A 28 -3.13 27.81 -3.39
C THR A 28 -2.70 28.63 -4.60
N THR A 29 -3.43 28.50 -5.71
CA THR A 29 -3.36 29.44 -6.83
C THR A 29 -3.48 30.88 -6.30
N SER A 30 -2.85 31.84 -6.99
CA SER A 30 -2.59 33.23 -6.55
C SER A 30 -3.77 34.04 -5.97
N ALA A 31 -4.98 33.49 -5.92
CA ALA A 31 -6.18 34.08 -5.34
C ALA A 31 -6.35 33.85 -3.82
N VAL A 32 -5.68 32.86 -3.19
CA VAL A 32 -5.94 32.54 -1.77
C VAL A 32 -4.66 32.16 -1.01
N ILE A 33 -3.73 33.10 -0.80
CA ILE A 33 -2.66 32.88 0.19
C ILE A 33 -3.30 32.89 1.58
N ARG A 34 -3.67 31.71 2.09
CA ARG A 34 -4.17 31.57 3.47
C ARG A 34 -2.99 31.39 4.40
N THR A 35 -2.57 32.49 5.02
CA THR A 35 -1.59 32.47 6.11
C THR A 35 -2.34 32.13 7.41
N THR A 36 -2.09 30.96 7.96
CA THR A 36 -2.55 30.61 9.31
C THR A 36 -1.47 31.00 10.29
N THR A 37 -1.74 31.97 11.15
CA THR A 37 -0.79 32.41 12.19
C THR A 37 -1.24 31.88 13.53
N ALA A 38 -0.35 31.14 14.21
CA ALA A 38 -0.53 30.75 15.59
C ALA A 38 0.51 31.45 16.45
N ARG A 39 0.07 32.06 17.56
CA ARG A 39 0.97 32.64 18.55
C ARG A 39 1.20 31.63 19.65
N VAL A 40 2.47 31.35 19.95
CA VAL A 40 2.87 30.53 21.07
C VAL A 40 2.77 31.38 22.33
N GLY A 41 2.12 30.85 23.37
CA GLY A 41 1.92 31.59 24.62
C GLY A 41 3.24 31.95 25.30
N VAL A 42 3.29 33.14 25.92
CA VAL A 42 4.48 33.74 26.56
C VAL A 42 4.94 32.97 27.80
N THR A 43 4.07 32.16 28.41
CA THR A 43 4.33 31.61 29.75
C THR A 43 4.76 30.13 29.76
N ALA A 44 4.67 29.42 28.62
CA ALA A 44 4.95 27.97 28.60
C ALA A 44 5.37 27.39 27.25
N GLY A 45 5.54 28.20 26.19
CA GLY A 45 5.88 27.68 24.86
C GLY A 45 4.81 26.78 24.23
N VAL A 46 3.59 26.78 24.77
CA VAL A 46 2.48 25.94 24.29
C VAL A 46 1.80 26.59 23.09
N TYR A 47 1.54 25.79 22.06
CA TYR A 47 0.80 26.18 20.88
C TYR A 47 -0.28 25.16 20.53
N ARG A 48 -1.33 25.64 19.86
CA ARG A 48 -2.39 24.83 19.28
C ARG A 48 -2.86 25.48 17.99
N ILE A 49 -2.90 24.71 16.91
CA ILE A 49 -3.23 25.18 15.57
C ILE A 49 -4.19 24.19 14.94
N GLU A 50 -5.36 24.67 14.53
CA GLU A 50 -6.25 23.90 13.67
C GLU A 50 -5.82 24.11 12.23
N ALA A 51 -5.17 23.10 11.67
CA ALA A 51 -4.64 23.18 10.32
C ALA A 51 -5.61 22.57 9.30
N GLN A 52 -5.69 23.17 8.12
CA GLN A 52 -6.42 22.60 7.00
C GLN A 52 -5.51 21.67 6.21
N PRO A 53 -6.05 20.68 5.48
CA PRO A 53 -5.24 19.86 4.60
C PRO A 53 -4.63 20.68 3.46
N ALA A 54 -3.32 20.92 3.51
CA ALA A 54 -2.53 21.59 2.50
C ALA A 54 -1.03 21.45 2.81
N ARG A 55 -0.20 21.86 1.86
CA ARG A 55 1.24 22.03 2.08
C ARG A 55 1.51 23.41 2.66
N TYR A 56 2.21 23.48 3.78
CA TYR A 56 2.56 24.73 4.45
C TYR A 56 4.07 24.91 4.56
N GLU A 57 4.54 26.15 4.37
CA GLU A 57 5.84 26.61 4.81
C GLU A 57 5.74 27.06 6.28
N VAL A 58 6.67 26.61 7.11
CA VAL A 58 6.71 26.90 8.54
C VAL A 58 7.82 27.92 8.82
N THR A 59 7.44 29.04 9.42
CA THR A 59 8.35 30.09 9.86
C THR A 59 8.15 30.34 11.35
N LEU A 60 9.25 30.37 12.10
CA LEU A 60 9.28 30.72 13.52
C LEU A 60 9.81 32.15 13.67
N ALA A 61 9.06 33.01 14.35
CA ALA A 61 9.50 34.34 14.73
C ALA A 61 9.59 34.41 16.25
N VAL A 62 10.78 34.68 16.80
CA VAL A 62 10.99 34.88 18.23
C VAL A 62 11.20 36.38 18.46
N GLU A 63 10.72 36.90 19.59
CA GLU A 63 11.00 38.27 20.02
C GLU A 63 12.54 38.48 20.01
N ASP A 64 12.99 39.56 19.39
CA ASP A 64 14.41 39.91 19.15
C ASP A 64 15.18 39.15 18.05
N TYR A 65 14.58 38.15 17.38
CA TYR A 65 15.23 37.44 16.27
C TYR A 65 14.46 37.59 14.95
N PRO A 66 15.16 37.70 13.80
CA PRO A 66 14.50 37.70 12.51
C PRO A 66 13.73 36.39 12.30
N PRO A 67 12.52 36.42 11.69
CA PRO A 67 11.77 35.21 11.41
C PRO A 67 12.60 34.21 10.60
N GLN A 68 12.71 32.98 11.09
CA GLN A 68 13.45 31.91 10.44
C GLN A 68 12.51 30.85 9.89
N LYS A 69 12.71 30.53 8.60
CA LYS A 69 12.06 29.38 7.97
C LYS A 69 12.69 28.10 8.52
N VAL A 70 11.88 27.28 9.18
CA VAL A 70 12.33 26.01 9.78
C VAL A 70 12.07 24.81 8.89
N GLY A 71 11.13 24.92 7.95
CA GLY A 71 10.84 23.83 7.02
C GLY A 71 9.52 23.99 6.29
N ALA A 72 9.07 22.90 5.68
CA ALA A 72 7.74 22.77 5.11
C ALA A 72 7.11 21.48 5.63
N ILE A 73 5.80 21.51 5.84
CA ILE A 73 5.00 20.38 6.32
C ILE A 73 3.86 20.11 5.35
N ASP A 74 3.50 18.84 5.23
CA ASP A 74 2.35 18.39 4.44
C ASP A 74 1.28 17.88 5.40
N ILE A 75 0.09 18.46 5.29
CA ILE A 75 -1.04 18.14 6.15
C ILE A 75 -2.15 17.54 5.30
N TYR A 76 -2.57 16.33 5.66
CA TYR A 76 -3.64 15.58 5.00
C TYR A 76 -4.91 15.57 5.86
N ALA A 77 -6.04 15.21 5.26
CA ALA A 77 -7.33 15.17 5.97
C ALA A 77 -7.38 14.07 7.05
N ASP A 78 -6.60 13.01 6.84
CA ASP A 78 -6.43 11.83 7.68
C ASP A 78 -5.14 11.89 8.53
N SER A 79 -4.40 13.01 8.49
CA SER A 79 -3.24 13.17 9.35
C SER A 79 -3.63 13.11 10.83
N PRO A 80 -2.91 12.35 11.66
CA PRO A 80 -3.15 12.34 13.10
C PRO A 80 -2.76 13.68 13.73
N ASP A 81 -3.35 13.99 14.88
CA ASP A 81 -2.93 15.11 15.71
C ASP A 81 -1.50 14.87 16.22
N GLY A 82 -0.68 15.92 16.28
CA GLY A 82 0.74 15.79 16.61
C GLY A 82 1.43 17.13 16.90
N THR A 83 2.71 17.09 17.23
CA THR A 83 3.51 18.30 17.45
C THR A 83 4.03 18.87 16.14
N LEU A 84 4.33 20.17 16.09
CA LEU A 84 4.98 20.81 14.94
C LEU A 84 6.27 20.08 14.55
N ASN A 85 7.04 19.63 15.54
CA ASN A 85 8.23 18.84 15.27
C ASN A 85 7.88 17.50 14.62
N ASP A 86 6.83 16.80 15.07
CA ASP A 86 6.37 15.57 14.43
C ASP A 86 6.02 15.79 12.97
N PHE A 87 5.40 16.92 12.60
CA PHE A 87 5.13 17.26 11.20
C PHE A 87 6.39 17.68 10.41
N LEU A 88 7.38 18.29 11.06
CA LEU A 88 8.66 18.67 10.44
C LEU A 88 9.62 17.47 10.27
N THR A 89 9.56 16.52 11.20
CA THR A 89 10.35 15.27 11.21
C THR A 89 9.59 14.10 10.61
N ALA A 90 8.27 14.24 10.39
CA ALA A 90 7.46 13.36 9.56
C ALA A 90 8.15 13.39 8.22
N THR A 91 9.05 12.43 8.11
CA THR A 91 10.04 12.30 7.06
C THR A 91 9.25 12.40 5.80
N LYS A 92 9.65 13.32 4.91
CA LYS A 92 9.09 13.48 3.57
C LYS A 92 8.61 12.12 3.08
N ALA A 93 7.32 11.88 3.20
CA ALA A 93 6.63 10.84 2.46
C ALA A 93 6.49 11.37 1.02
N GLU A 94 7.55 11.96 0.48
CA GLU A 94 7.84 11.99 -0.94
C GLU A 94 8.11 10.53 -1.32
N TYR A 95 7.01 9.78 -1.41
CA TYR A 95 6.76 8.63 -2.26
C TYR A 95 8.01 7.97 -2.86
N LEU A 96 8.24 6.71 -2.47
CA LEU A 96 9.19 5.75 -3.06
C LEU A 96 10.66 5.93 -2.65
N THR A 97 11.02 5.45 -1.46
CA THR A 97 12.37 4.89 -1.34
C THR A 97 12.52 3.82 -2.44
N PRO A 98 13.65 3.78 -3.20
CA PRO A 98 13.87 2.76 -4.22
C PRO A 98 13.62 1.35 -3.69
N ASP A 99 13.89 1.14 -2.41
CA ASP A 99 13.70 -0.13 -1.71
C ASP A 99 12.22 -0.57 -1.63
N VAL A 100 11.30 0.32 -1.26
CA VAL A 100 9.86 -0.03 -1.19
C VAL A 100 9.28 -0.22 -2.59
N MET A 101 9.71 0.56 -3.58
CA MET A 101 9.30 0.34 -4.97
C MET A 101 9.86 -0.98 -5.53
N ASN A 102 11.10 -1.35 -5.16
CA ASN A 102 11.69 -2.63 -5.53
C ASN A 102 10.94 -3.80 -4.87
N GLN A 103 10.57 -3.67 -3.60
CA GLN A 103 9.75 -4.67 -2.91
C GLN A 103 8.36 -4.81 -3.56
N PHE A 104 7.72 -3.70 -3.91
CA PHE A 104 6.43 -3.73 -4.61
C PHE A 104 6.54 -4.37 -6.01
N LYS A 105 7.58 -4.00 -6.78
CA LYS A 105 7.86 -4.62 -8.09
C LYS A 105 8.12 -6.12 -7.97
N LEU A 106 8.89 -6.53 -6.96
CA LEU A 106 9.17 -7.94 -6.69
C LEU A 106 7.89 -8.70 -6.34
N LEU A 107 7.04 -8.14 -5.47
CA LEU A 107 5.77 -8.75 -5.10
C LEU A 107 4.82 -8.87 -6.29
N ALA A 108 4.75 -7.84 -7.14
CA ALA A 108 3.95 -7.85 -8.36
C ALA A 108 4.46 -8.91 -9.37
N GLN A 109 5.78 -9.06 -9.49
CA GLN A 109 6.38 -10.09 -10.33
C GLN A 109 6.11 -11.50 -9.78
N GLN A 110 6.31 -11.74 -8.48
CA GLN A 110 5.98 -13.02 -7.83
C GLN A 110 4.51 -13.38 -7.99
N SER A 111 3.60 -12.40 -7.89
CA SER A 111 2.16 -12.62 -8.09
C SER A 111 1.85 -13.06 -9.52
N ARG A 112 2.54 -12.47 -10.52
CA ARG A 112 2.39 -12.87 -11.93
C ARG A 112 2.92 -14.27 -12.17
N GLU A 113 4.12 -14.58 -11.67
CA GLU A 113 4.73 -15.91 -11.80
C GLU A 113 3.87 -17.00 -11.13
N ALA A 114 3.31 -16.70 -9.94
CA ALA A 114 2.39 -17.61 -9.27
C ALA A 114 1.09 -17.84 -10.05
N ALA A 115 0.54 -16.80 -10.68
CA ALA A 115 -0.65 -16.92 -11.52
C ALA A 115 -0.37 -17.74 -12.79
N GLU A 116 0.78 -17.54 -13.43
CA GLU A 116 1.21 -18.33 -14.59
C GLU A 116 1.43 -19.80 -14.23
N ALA A 117 2.10 -20.08 -13.10
CA ALA A 117 2.29 -21.43 -12.60
C ALA A 117 0.95 -22.12 -12.30
N ALA A 118 -0.01 -21.39 -11.71
CA ALA A 118 -1.35 -21.89 -11.45
C ALA A 118 -2.12 -22.20 -12.76
N ASP A 119 -2.00 -21.36 -13.79
CA ASP A 119 -2.64 -21.61 -15.10
C ASP A 119 -2.04 -22.86 -15.78
N VAL A 120 -0.71 -23.00 -15.76
CA VAL A 120 -0.03 -24.20 -16.29
C VAL A 120 -0.46 -25.46 -15.53
N ALA A 121 -0.52 -25.40 -14.20
CA ALA A 121 -1.00 -26.52 -13.38
C ALA A 121 -2.46 -26.88 -13.71
N SER A 122 -3.34 -25.89 -13.86
CA SER A 122 -4.75 -26.09 -14.24
C SER A 122 -4.91 -26.76 -15.62
N ARG A 123 -4.10 -26.34 -16.60
CA ARG A 123 -4.05 -26.99 -17.93
C ARG A 123 -3.53 -28.41 -17.83
N GLY A 124 -2.52 -28.66 -17.00
CA GLY A 124 -2.01 -29.99 -16.71
C GLY A 124 -3.07 -30.92 -16.13
N ILE A 125 -3.85 -30.43 -15.14
CA ILE A 125 -4.98 -31.17 -14.56
C ILE A 125 -6.03 -31.51 -15.61
N SER A 126 -6.39 -30.55 -16.48
CA SER A 126 -7.33 -30.78 -17.57
C SER A 126 -6.83 -31.86 -18.54
N ALA A 127 -5.55 -31.81 -18.93
CA ALA A 127 -4.96 -32.82 -19.81
C ALA A 127 -4.92 -34.22 -19.16
N ILE A 128 -4.62 -34.29 -17.86
CA ILE A 128 -4.67 -35.55 -17.11
C ILE A 128 -6.10 -36.11 -17.06
N LYS A 129 -7.10 -35.24 -16.84
CA LYS A 129 -8.51 -35.63 -16.85
C LYS A 129 -8.91 -36.22 -18.21
N ASP A 130 -8.59 -35.53 -19.31
CA ASP A 130 -8.89 -36.02 -20.66
C ASP A 130 -8.21 -37.36 -20.97
N ALA A 131 -6.96 -37.53 -20.52
CA ALA A 131 -6.24 -38.78 -20.66
C ALA A 131 -6.89 -39.92 -19.84
N ALA A 132 -7.33 -39.62 -18.62
CA ALA A 132 -8.03 -40.57 -17.77
C ALA A 132 -9.39 -41.00 -18.36
N GLU A 133 -10.16 -40.06 -18.91
CA GLU A 133 -11.44 -40.33 -19.58
C GLU A 133 -11.24 -41.22 -20.82
N LYS A 134 -10.22 -40.92 -21.64
CA LYS A 134 -9.86 -41.77 -22.79
C LYS A 134 -9.43 -43.17 -22.37
N ALA A 135 -8.60 -43.28 -21.32
CA ALA A 135 -8.17 -44.57 -20.80
C ALA A 135 -9.35 -45.41 -20.28
N ALA A 136 -10.28 -44.79 -19.56
CA ALA A 136 -11.50 -45.44 -19.09
C ALA A 136 -12.38 -45.94 -20.26
N SER A 137 -12.57 -45.11 -21.29
CA SER A 137 -13.33 -45.49 -22.49
C SER A 137 -12.68 -46.67 -23.23
N ASN A 138 -11.36 -46.63 -23.42
CA ASN A 138 -10.61 -47.72 -24.06
C ASN A 138 -10.70 -49.02 -23.26
N ALA A 139 -10.65 -48.95 -21.93
CA ALA A 139 -10.82 -50.12 -21.06
C ALA A 139 -12.21 -50.75 -21.25
N ALA A 140 -13.28 -49.93 -21.27
CA ALA A 140 -14.64 -50.40 -21.49
C ALA A 140 -14.84 -51.03 -22.89
N LEU A 141 -14.21 -50.47 -23.93
CA LEU A 141 -14.23 -51.05 -25.27
C LEU A 141 -13.50 -52.40 -25.32
N SER A 142 -12.34 -52.49 -24.65
CA SER A 142 -11.56 -53.73 -24.57
C SER A 142 -12.35 -54.84 -23.87
N GLU A 143 -13.03 -54.51 -22.76
CA GLU A 143 -13.90 -55.43 -22.03
C GLU A 143 -15.05 -55.95 -22.91
N ASN A 144 -15.72 -55.05 -23.64
CA ASN A 144 -16.79 -55.43 -24.57
C ASN A 144 -16.29 -56.35 -25.69
N ASN A 145 -15.13 -56.04 -26.27
CA ASN A 145 -14.53 -56.86 -27.33
C ASN A 145 -14.12 -58.25 -26.82
N ALA A 146 -13.58 -58.33 -25.60
CA ALA A 146 -13.25 -59.59 -24.96
C ALA A 146 -14.52 -60.44 -24.70
N SER A 147 -15.59 -59.81 -24.21
CA SER A 147 -16.89 -60.45 -24.00
C SER A 147 -17.50 -60.96 -25.31
N ALA A 148 -17.46 -60.17 -26.37
CA ALA A 148 -17.93 -60.57 -27.69
C ALA A 148 -17.13 -61.75 -28.26
N SER A 149 -15.80 -61.69 -28.15
CA SER A 149 -14.90 -62.77 -28.58
C SER A 149 -15.15 -64.06 -27.82
N ALA A 150 -15.36 -63.98 -26.51
CA ALA A 150 -15.70 -65.13 -25.67
C ALA A 150 -17.03 -65.76 -26.09
N ARG A 151 -18.04 -64.95 -26.46
CA ARG A 151 -19.33 -65.45 -26.98
C ARG A 151 -19.14 -66.15 -28.33
N ALA A 152 -18.40 -65.55 -29.26
CA ALA A 152 -18.09 -66.15 -30.56
C ALA A 152 -17.33 -67.49 -30.43
N ALA A 153 -16.37 -67.59 -29.51
CA ALA A 153 -15.67 -68.85 -29.26
C ALA A 153 -16.61 -69.95 -28.72
N ARG A 154 -17.57 -69.59 -27.85
CA ARG A 154 -18.58 -70.53 -27.32
C ARG A 154 -19.51 -71.06 -28.41
N THR A 155 -20.00 -70.19 -29.30
CA THR A 155 -20.88 -70.63 -30.40
C THR A 155 -20.14 -71.55 -31.36
N GLN A 156 -18.91 -71.21 -31.76
CA GLN A 156 -18.06 -72.06 -32.61
C GLN A 156 -17.81 -73.46 -32.00
N ARG A 157 -17.63 -73.54 -30.68
CA ARG A 157 -17.45 -74.83 -29.98
C ARG A 157 -18.70 -75.71 -30.03
N ASN A 158 -19.90 -75.11 -29.99
CA ASN A 158 -21.16 -75.85 -30.06
C ASN A 158 -21.46 -76.40 -31.46
N TYR A 159 -20.95 -75.77 -32.53
CA TYR A 159 -21.11 -76.24 -33.91
C TYR A 159 -20.13 -77.36 -34.32
N ARG A 160 -19.10 -77.63 -33.51
CA ARG A 160 -18.07 -78.66 -33.79
C ARG A 160 -18.26 -79.96 -33.00
N LYS A 161 -19.38 -80.11 -32.29
CA LYS A 161 -19.81 -81.34 -31.60
C LYS A 161 -21.03 -81.91 -32.30
#